data_AF-A0A090VMG3-F1
#
_entry.id   AF-A0A090VMG3-F1
#
_cell.length_a   1.000
_cell.length_b   1.000
_cell.length_c   1.000
_cell.angle_alpha   90.00
_cell.angle_beta   90.00
_cell.angle_gamma   90.00
#
_symmetry.space_group_name_H-M   'P 1'
#
loop_
_entity.id
_entity.type
_entity.pdbx_description
1 polymer ?
#
loop_
_entity_poly.entity_id
_entity_poly.type
_entity_poly.pdbx_seq_one_letter_code
_entity_poly.pdbx_strand_id
1 'polypeptide(L)'
;MKLIKKLFKWLVILIGLLIIVLYITDTDYLIKAVRTIYLKGHTTAYLEDYKHFDNQNIEVGTPQPWPHHKDYNTTKETKELIDVNNKWGTIAYVIIKNDSVWFENYYDGFGENSKSNSFSMAKSYVSAMLGKAIMQGYIKNLDQPVCDFLPEFCEGKAAKMTVGDLSSMASGTNWDEAIIHRFLLQRVLILMTI
;
A
#
# COMPACT_ATOMS: atom_id res chain seq x y z
N MET A 1 50.20 -0.85 -6.90
CA MET A 1 49.38 -2.07 -7.08
C MET A 1 49.10 -2.86 -5.79
N LYS A 2 50.09 -3.15 -4.93
CA LYS A 2 49.86 -3.92 -3.67
C LYS A 2 48.91 -3.22 -2.67
N LEU A 3 49.01 -1.90 -2.53
CA LEU A 3 48.13 -1.10 -1.66
C LEU A 3 46.67 -1.10 -2.13
N ILE A 4 46.43 -0.93 -3.43
CA ILE A 4 45.09 -1.00 -4.04
C ILE A 4 44.45 -2.38 -3.80
N LYS A 5 45.20 -3.47 -3.98
CA LYS A 5 44.71 -4.83 -3.70
C LYS A 5 44.37 -5.04 -2.22
N LYS A 6 45.16 -4.46 -1.31
CA LYS A 6 44.91 -4.52 0.15
C LYS A 6 43.67 -3.72 0.54
N LEU A 7 43.51 -2.52 -0.02
CA LEU A 7 42.33 -1.67 0.19
C LEU A 7 41.05 -2.36 -0.31
N PHE A 8 41.09 -2.90 -1.52
CA PHE A 8 39.96 -3.64 -2.11
C PHE A 8 39.58 -4.86 -1.26
N LYS A 9 40.55 -5.63 -0.77
CA LYS A 9 40.28 -6.77 0.13
C LYS A 9 39.55 -6.33 1.41
N TRP A 10 40.01 -5.25 2.05
CA TRP A 10 39.36 -4.72 3.24
C TRP A 10 37.96 -4.18 2.97
N LEU A 11 37.74 -3.52 1.83
CA LEU A 11 36.42 -3.05 1.41
C LEU A 11 35.43 -4.21 1.24
N VAL A 12 35.83 -5.29 0.57
CA VAL A 12 34.97 -6.48 0.38
C VAL A 12 34.62 -7.13 1.71
N ILE A 13 35.58 -7.26 2.64
CA ILE A 13 35.34 -7.79 3.98
C ILE A 13 34.34 -6.91 4.74
N LEU A 14 34.50 -5.58 4.67
CA LEU A 14 33.61 -4.64 5.34
C LEU A 14 32.18 -4.70 4.79
N ILE A 15 32.01 -4.76 3.46
CA ILE A 15 30.68 -4.92 2.84
C ILE A 15 30.06 -6.27 3.22
N GLY A 16 30.85 -7.35 3.20
CA GLY A 16 30.38 -8.69 3.62
C GLY A 16 29.91 -8.71 5.07
N LEU A 17 30.69 -8.12 6.00
CA LEU A 17 30.30 -7.98 7.40
C LEU A 17 29.04 -7.14 7.57
N LEU A 18 28.91 -6.04 6.84
CA LEU A 18 27.71 -5.21 6.88
C LEU A 18 26.47 -5.99 6.45
N ILE A 19 26.56 -6.76 5.36
CA ILE A 19 25.45 -7.61 4.89
C ILE A 19 25.09 -8.65 5.95
N ILE A 20 26.09 -9.32 6.55
CA ILE A 20 25.85 -10.31 7.62
C ILE A 20 25.15 -9.66 8.81
N VAL A 21 25.59 -8.47 9.25
CA VAL A 21 24.94 -7.73 10.34
C VAL A 21 23.49 -7.43 9.99
N LEU A 22 23.22 -6.95 8.76
CA LEU A 22 21.85 -6.64 8.34
C LEU A 22 20.92 -7.86 8.40
N TYR A 23 21.41 -9.06 8.05
CA TYR A 23 20.65 -10.30 8.20
C TYR A 23 20.49 -10.74 9.65
N ILE A 24 21.52 -10.59 10.50
CA ILE A 24 21.44 -10.96 11.93
C ILE A 24 20.45 -10.05 12.68
N THR A 25 20.33 -8.78 12.28
CA THR A 25 19.44 -7.81 12.93
C THR A 25 18.05 -7.74 12.27
N ASP A 26 17.71 -8.63 11.35
CA ASP A 26 16.45 -8.62 10.58
C ASP A 26 16.17 -7.27 9.87
N THR A 27 17.23 -6.60 9.44
CA THR A 27 17.20 -5.30 8.74
C THR A 27 17.59 -5.39 7.26
N ASP A 28 17.59 -6.61 6.71
CA ASP A 28 17.87 -6.90 5.30
C ASP A 28 16.91 -6.18 4.34
N TYR A 29 15.71 -5.78 4.81
CA TYR A 29 14.78 -4.93 4.06
C TYR A 29 15.39 -3.61 3.59
N LEU A 30 16.44 -3.09 4.26
CA LEU A 30 17.19 -1.91 3.81
C LEU A 30 17.97 -2.16 2.53
N ILE A 31 18.37 -3.41 2.25
CA ILE A 31 19.00 -3.78 0.99
C ILE A 31 17.96 -3.77 -0.14
N LYS A 32 16.78 -4.34 0.12
CA LYS A 32 15.63 -4.27 -0.81
C LYS A 32 15.31 -2.81 -1.12
N ALA A 33 15.32 -1.98 -0.09
CA ALA A 33 15.06 -0.55 -0.18
C ALA A 33 15.94 0.24 -1.13
N VAL A 34 17.25 0.11 -0.92
CA VAL A 34 18.25 0.73 -1.78
C VAL A 34 18.06 0.27 -3.22
N ARG A 35 17.85 -1.03 -3.42
CA ARG A 35 17.72 -1.62 -4.75
C ARG A 35 16.45 -1.20 -5.49
N THR A 36 15.30 -1.20 -4.83
CA THR A 36 14.00 -1.04 -5.48
C THR A 36 13.51 0.40 -5.54
N ILE A 37 13.91 1.26 -4.60
CA ILE A 37 13.43 2.65 -4.52
C ILE A 37 14.55 3.64 -4.83
N TYR A 38 15.61 3.68 -4.01
CA TYR A 38 16.63 4.72 -4.13
C TYR A 38 17.45 4.63 -5.42
N LEU A 39 17.90 3.43 -5.82
CA LEU A 39 18.60 3.23 -7.09
C LEU A 39 17.71 3.42 -8.33
N LYS A 40 16.39 3.56 -8.14
CA LYS A 40 15.44 3.90 -9.19
C LYS A 40 15.11 5.40 -9.24
N GLY A 41 15.76 6.21 -8.40
CA GLY A 41 15.57 7.65 -8.36
C GLY A 41 14.38 8.11 -7.53
N HIS A 42 13.75 7.20 -6.78
CA HIS A 42 12.66 7.53 -5.88
C HIS A 42 13.18 7.72 -4.45
N THR A 43 12.52 8.57 -3.69
CA THR A 43 12.82 8.83 -2.27
C THR A 43 11.88 8.09 -1.32
N THR A 44 10.77 7.55 -1.84
CA THR A 44 9.73 6.84 -1.10
C THR A 44 8.95 5.89 -2.02
N ALA A 45 7.93 5.21 -1.49
CA ALA A 45 7.00 4.38 -2.26
C ALA A 45 6.37 5.16 -3.43
N TYR A 46 6.10 4.46 -4.53
CA TYR A 46 5.67 5.06 -5.80
C TYR A 46 4.68 4.15 -6.53
N LEU A 47 3.99 4.69 -7.52
CA LEU A 47 2.81 4.05 -8.13
C LEU A 47 3.07 2.66 -8.72
N GLU A 48 4.28 2.40 -9.21
CA GLU A 48 4.65 1.13 -9.84
C GLU A 48 5.57 0.25 -9.00
N ASP A 49 5.73 0.56 -7.71
CA ASP A 49 6.62 -0.17 -6.83
C ASP A 49 6.28 -1.66 -6.73
N TYR A 50 5.00 -2.03 -6.91
CA TYR A 50 4.51 -3.41 -6.99
C TYR A 50 5.32 -4.30 -7.95
N LYS A 51 5.92 -3.75 -9.02
CA LYS A 51 6.77 -4.51 -9.96
C LYS A 51 8.05 -5.07 -9.32
N HIS A 52 8.43 -4.58 -8.14
CA HIS A 52 9.67 -4.92 -7.46
C HIS A 52 9.47 -5.52 -6.06
N PHE A 53 8.22 -5.60 -5.60
CA PHE A 53 7.84 -6.27 -4.37
C PHE A 53 7.14 -7.59 -4.67
N ASP A 54 7.04 -8.42 -3.64
CA ASP A 54 6.30 -9.67 -3.72
C ASP A 54 4.81 -9.33 -3.72
N ASN A 55 4.05 -9.96 -4.63
CA ASN A 55 2.62 -9.73 -4.77
C ASN A 55 1.87 -11.05 -4.59
N GLN A 56 0.71 -10.98 -3.95
CA GLN A 56 -0.28 -12.05 -3.98
C GLN A 56 -1.31 -11.70 -5.05
N ASN A 57 -1.53 -12.63 -5.98
CA ASN A 57 -2.52 -12.43 -7.03
C ASN A 57 -3.91 -12.72 -6.47
N ILE A 58 -4.83 -11.77 -6.59
CA ILE A 58 -6.24 -11.98 -6.27
C ILE A 58 -6.91 -12.44 -7.57
N GLU A 59 -7.41 -13.67 -7.58
CA GLU A 59 -8.12 -14.22 -8.74
C GLU A 59 -9.40 -13.42 -8.99
N VAL A 60 -9.58 -13.01 -10.25
CA VAL A 60 -10.75 -12.26 -10.69
C VAL A 60 -11.68 -13.25 -11.40
N GLY A 61 -12.96 -13.22 -11.04
CA GLY A 61 -13.99 -13.95 -11.78
C GLY A 61 -14.27 -13.31 -13.16
N THR A 62 -15.43 -13.62 -13.74
CA THR A 62 -15.86 -12.96 -14.98
C THR A 62 -16.12 -11.46 -14.72
N PRO A 63 -15.35 -10.55 -15.33
CA PRO A 63 -15.54 -9.12 -15.12
C PRO A 63 -16.88 -8.65 -15.71
N GLN A 64 -17.51 -7.70 -15.05
CA GLN A 64 -18.65 -6.95 -15.58
C GLN A 64 -18.15 -5.53 -15.89
N PRO A 65 -17.94 -5.18 -17.17
CA PRO A 65 -17.50 -3.83 -17.55
C PRO A 65 -18.48 -2.77 -17.06
N TRP A 66 -17.96 -1.62 -16.65
CA TRP A 66 -18.80 -0.48 -16.30
C TRP A 66 -19.50 0.03 -17.57
N PRO A 67 -20.83 0.22 -17.59
CA PRO A 67 -21.47 0.90 -18.72
C PRO A 67 -20.91 2.32 -18.91
N HIS A 68 -20.90 2.77 -20.16
CA HIS A 68 -20.58 4.14 -20.51
C HIS A 68 -21.85 4.99 -20.55
N HIS A 69 -21.76 6.20 -19.99
CA HIS A 69 -22.86 7.16 -20.06
C HIS A 69 -23.09 7.56 -21.51
N LYS A 70 -24.32 7.97 -21.86
CA LYS A 70 -24.66 8.48 -23.21
C LYS A 70 -23.78 9.63 -23.71
N ASP A 71 -23.14 10.34 -22.78
CA ASP A 71 -22.28 11.50 -23.00
C ASP A 71 -20.81 11.18 -22.64
N TYR A 72 -20.42 9.91 -22.74
CA TYR A 72 -19.09 9.43 -22.36
C TYR A 72 -17.99 10.17 -23.12
N ASN A 73 -17.11 10.85 -22.37
CA ASN A 73 -15.98 11.61 -22.91
C ASN A 73 -16.35 12.65 -24.00
N THR A 74 -17.61 13.06 -24.10
CA THR A 74 -18.02 14.09 -25.06
C THR A 74 -17.58 15.50 -24.63
N THR A 75 -17.48 15.72 -23.32
CA THR A 75 -16.99 16.97 -22.73
C THR A 75 -15.49 16.87 -22.53
N LYS A 76 -14.76 17.90 -22.99
CA LYS A 76 -13.32 18.02 -22.72
C LYS A 76 -13.10 18.59 -21.33
N GLU A 77 -11.96 18.24 -20.74
CA GLU A 77 -11.50 18.85 -19.49
C GLU A 77 -11.43 20.36 -19.63
N THR A 78 -11.80 21.06 -18.55
CA THR A 78 -11.54 22.50 -18.49
C THR A 78 -10.04 22.75 -18.37
N LYS A 79 -9.61 23.94 -18.76
CA LYS A 79 -8.20 24.32 -18.65
C LYS A 79 -7.71 24.21 -17.19
N GLU A 80 -8.57 24.59 -16.24
CA GLU A 80 -8.28 24.51 -14.81
C GLU A 80 -8.06 23.07 -14.35
N LEU A 81 -8.86 22.11 -14.83
CA LEU A 81 -8.70 20.70 -14.48
C LEU A 81 -7.39 20.14 -15.03
N ILE A 82 -7.06 20.45 -16.29
CA ILE A 82 -5.79 20.07 -16.92
C ILE A 82 -4.60 20.63 -16.10
N ASP A 83 -4.65 21.92 -15.77
CA ASP A 83 -3.58 22.59 -15.03
C ASP A 83 -3.39 21.99 -13.63
N VAL A 84 -4.48 21.65 -12.92
CA VAL A 84 -4.44 21.01 -11.60
C VAL A 84 -3.91 19.58 -11.68
N ASN A 85 -4.42 18.78 -12.62
CA ASN A 85 -4.00 17.39 -12.77
C ASN A 85 -2.51 17.28 -13.14
N ASN A 86 -2.03 18.15 -14.03
CA ASN A 86 -0.61 18.25 -14.36
C ASN A 86 0.23 18.70 -13.16
N LYS A 87 -0.24 19.71 -12.41
CA LYS A 87 0.47 20.22 -11.22
C LYS A 87 0.62 19.17 -10.12
N TRP A 88 -0.38 18.31 -9.94
CA TRP A 88 -0.40 17.28 -8.89
C TRP A 88 0.16 15.92 -9.34
N GLY A 89 0.53 15.76 -10.60
CA GLY A 89 1.00 14.48 -11.14
C GLY A 89 -0.09 13.41 -11.13
N THR A 90 -1.33 13.79 -11.47
CA THR A 90 -2.45 12.85 -11.59
C THR A 90 -2.22 11.93 -12.77
N ILE A 91 -2.35 10.61 -12.59
CA ILE A 91 -2.14 9.60 -13.64
C ILE A 91 -3.44 9.02 -14.21
N ALA A 92 -4.55 9.15 -13.47
CA ALA A 92 -5.87 8.68 -13.86
C ALA A 92 -6.94 9.52 -13.18
N TYR A 93 -7.95 9.94 -13.93
CA TYR A 93 -9.09 10.70 -13.42
C TYR A 93 -10.37 10.16 -14.04
N VAL A 94 -11.31 9.72 -13.20
CA VAL A 94 -12.56 9.07 -13.63
C VAL A 94 -13.74 9.70 -12.90
N ILE A 95 -14.78 10.07 -13.65
CA ILE A 95 -16.07 10.53 -13.14
C ILE A 95 -17.13 9.51 -13.50
N ILE A 96 -17.79 8.97 -12.48
CA ILE A 96 -18.97 8.13 -12.62
C ILE A 96 -20.21 8.97 -12.35
N LYS A 97 -21.24 8.82 -13.19
CA LYS A 97 -22.53 9.48 -13.02
C LYS A 97 -23.65 8.45 -13.06
N ASN A 98 -24.45 8.43 -11.99
CA ASN A 98 -25.48 7.43 -11.73
C ASN A 98 -24.89 6.01 -11.63
N ASP A 99 -24.82 5.31 -12.76
CA ASP A 99 -24.39 3.92 -12.87
C ASP A 99 -23.33 3.74 -13.97
N SER A 100 -22.88 4.81 -14.61
CA SER A 100 -22.07 4.74 -15.82
C SER A 100 -20.87 5.69 -15.79
N VAL A 101 -19.77 5.30 -16.43
CA VAL A 101 -18.61 6.20 -16.60
C VAL A 101 -19.02 7.36 -17.51
N TRP A 102 -18.90 8.58 -17.00
CA TRP A 102 -19.24 9.80 -17.73
C TRP A 102 -18.00 10.41 -18.38
N PHE A 103 -16.89 10.39 -17.65
CA PHE A 103 -15.63 10.94 -18.14
C PHE A 103 -14.47 10.13 -17.57
N GLU A 104 -13.45 9.86 -18.37
CA GLU A 104 -12.16 9.40 -17.90
C GLU A 104 -11.03 9.92 -18.77
N ASN A 105 -9.91 10.23 -18.13
CA ASN A 105 -8.65 10.51 -18.80
C ASN A 105 -7.48 9.95 -18.00
N TYR A 106 -6.42 9.60 -18.73
CA TYR A 106 -5.22 8.99 -18.19
C TYR A 106 -3.99 9.77 -18.68
N TYR A 107 -2.99 9.88 -17.82
CA TYR A 107 -1.82 10.74 -18.04
C TYR A 107 -0.53 9.95 -17.85
N ASP A 108 0.61 10.54 -18.24
CA ASP A 108 1.96 9.98 -18.02
C ASP A 108 2.14 8.53 -18.53
N GLY A 109 1.45 8.17 -19.62
CA GLY A 109 1.51 6.84 -20.22
C GLY A 109 0.71 5.75 -19.48
N PHE A 110 -0.06 6.12 -18.46
CA PHE A 110 -1.06 5.23 -17.86
C PHE A 110 -2.29 5.12 -18.76
N GLY A 111 -3.05 4.04 -18.59
CA GLY A 111 -4.33 3.80 -19.26
C GLY A 111 -5.26 2.97 -18.40
N GLU A 112 -6.42 2.62 -18.95
CA GLU A 112 -7.49 1.87 -18.27
C GLU A 112 -7.03 0.56 -17.60
N ASN A 113 -6.02 -0.10 -18.18
CA ASN A 113 -5.51 -1.39 -17.71
C ASN A 113 -4.22 -1.26 -16.86
N SER A 114 -3.75 -0.04 -16.63
CA SER A 114 -2.56 0.20 -15.81
C SER A 114 -2.86 -0.05 -14.34
N LYS A 115 -1.94 -0.74 -13.66
CA LYS A 115 -2.00 -0.97 -12.22
C LYS A 115 -1.18 0.09 -11.49
N SER A 116 -1.69 0.54 -10.35
CA SER A 116 -1.02 1.49 -9.47
C SER A 116 -1.15 1.05 -8.02
N ASN A 117 -0.13 1.36 -7.21
CA ASN A 117 -0.20 1.22 -5.76
C ASN A 117 -1.30 2.15 -5.20
N SER A 118 -2.32 1.55 -4.60
CA SER A 118 -3.49 2.27 -4.07
C SER A 118 -3.25 2.94 -2.72
N PHE A 119 -2.10 2.69 -2.09
CA PHE A 119 -1.77 3.13 -0.74
C PHE A 119 -2.91 2.81 0.25
N SER A 120 -3.37 3.79 1.03
CA SER A 120 -4.39 3.59 2.06
C SER A 120 -5.80 3.37 1.51
N MET A 121 -6.07 3.49 0.20
CA MET A 121 -7.38 3.14 -0.35
C MET A 121 -7.75 1.67 -0.11
N ALA A 122 -6.74 0.79 0.00
CA ALA A 122 -6.94 -0.61 0.34
C ALA A 122 -7.68 -0.83 1.68
N LYS A 123 -7.55 0.09 2.64
CA LYS A 123 -8.20 -0.05 3.96
C LYS A 123 -9.72 -0.02 3.88
N SER A 124 -10.28 0.74 2.94
CA SER A 124 -11.73 0.77 2.70
C SER A 124 -12.26 -0.60 2.26
N TYR A 125 -11.51 -1.33 1.43
CA TYR A 125 -11.86 -2.69 1.03
C TYR A 125 -11.83 -3.64 2.22
N VAL A 126 -10.83 -3.54 3.09
CA VAL A 126 -10.75 -4.38 4.31
C VAL A 126 -11.91 -4.09 5.26
N SER A 127 -12.26 -2.82 5.48
CA SER A 127 -13.42 -2.44 6.28
C SER A 127 -14.74 -2.96 5.68
N ALA A 128 -14.90 -2.89 4.36
CA ALA A 128 -16.05 -3.48 3.68
C ALA A 128 -16.11 -5.01 3.84
N MET A 129 -14.96 -5.70 3.78
CA MET A 129 -14.87 -7.15 4.03
C MET A 129 -15.21 -7.51 5.48
N LEU A 130 -14.82 -6.70 6.47
CA LEU A 130 -15.27 -6.84 7.86
C LEU A 130 -16.79 -6.77 7.94
N GLY A 131 -17.42 -5.77 7.30
CA GLY A 131 -18.88 -5.68 7.21
C GLY A 131 -19.52 -6.94 6.61
N LYS A 132 -18.94 -7.48 5.53
CA LYS A 132 -19.40 -8.73 4.91
C LYS A 132 -19.25 -9.94 5.84
N ALA A 133 -18.14 -10.05 6.55
CA ALA A 133 -17.88 -11.12 7.52
C ALA A 133 -18.89 -11.09 8.68
N ILE A 134 -19.29 -9.89 9.13
CA ILE A 134 -20.36 -9.72 10.12
C ILE A 134 -21.70 -10.20 9.55
N MET A 135 -22.07 -9.78 8.33
CA MET A 135 -23.32 -10.22 7.69
C MET A 135 -23.40 -11.75 7.49
N GLN A 136 -22.24 -12.39 7.31
CA GLN A 136 -22.15 -13.85 7.15
C GLN A 136 -22.04 -14.61 8.48
N GLY A 137 -21.98 -13.90 9.61
CA GLY A 137 -21.89 -14.50 10.95
C GLY A 137 -20.51 -15.03 11.33
N TYR A 138 -19.46 -14.75 10.54
CA TYR A 138 -18.08 -15.08 10.91
C TYR A 138 -17.57 -14.18 12.05
N ILE A 139 -18.07 -12.95 12.12
CA ILE A 139 -17.84 -11.99 13.20
C ILE A 139 -19.22 -11.62 13.76
N LYS A 140 -19.36 -11.61 15.08
CA LYS A 140 -20.66 -11.40 15.74
C LYS A 140 -21.18 -9.99 15.52
N ASN A 141 -20.33 -9.00 15.72
CA ASN A 141 -20.60 -7.56 15.58
C ASN A 141 -19.28 -6.77 15.73
N LEU A 142 -19.36 -5.44 15.66
CA LEU A 142 -18.20 -4.56 15.82
C LEU A 142 -17.59 -4.59 17.24
N ASP A 143 -18.38 -4.92 18.26
CA ASP A 143 -17.93 -4.99 19.65
C ASP A 143 -17.20 -6.30 19.98
N GLN A 144 -17.07 -7.21 19.00
CA GLN A 144 -16.35 -8.45 19.22
C GLN A 144 -14.86 -8.15 19.52
N PRO A 145 -14.29 -8.68 20.63
CA PRO A 145 -12.90 -8.47 20.97
C PRO A 145 -11.96 -9.05 19.91
N VAL A 146 -10.85 -8.36 19.65
CA VAL A 146 -9.78 -8.84 18.75
C VAL A 146 -9.11 -10.10 19.29
N CYS A 147 -9.02 -10.21 20.62
CA CYS A 147 -8.52 -11.38 21.34
C CYS A 147 -9.23 -12.70 20.96
N ASP A 148 -10.50 -12.66 20.51
CA ASP A 148 -11.21 -13.85 20.02
C ASP A 148 -10.55 -14.48 18.79
N PHE A 149 -9.76 -13.70 18.03
CA PHE A 149 -9.10 -14.10 16.78
C PHE A 149 -7.58 -14.14 16.90
N LEU A 150 -6.99 -13.22 17.66
CA LEU A 150 -5.55 -13.06 17.81
C LEU A 150 -5.16 -13.11 19.30
N PRO A 151 -4.72 -14.28 19.81
CA PRO A 151 -4.42 -14.48 21.23
C PRO A 151 -3.40 -13.49 21.81
N GLU A 152 -2.53 -12.93 20.98
CA GLU A 152 -1.52 -11.94 21.36
C GLU A 152 -2.13 -10.65 21.93
N PHE A 153 -3.39 -10.36 21.59
CA PHE A 153 -4.11 -9.18 22.08
C PHE A 153 -4.94 -9.46 23.33
N CYS A 154 -4.87 -10.66 23.91
CA CYS A 154 -5.66 -11.03 25.09
C CYS A 154 -5.12 -10.45 26.42
N GLU A 155 -3.94 -9.84 26.40
CA GLU A 155 -3.30 -9.31 27.60
C GLU A 155 -3.27 -7.78 27.66
N GLY A 156 -3.21 -7.24 28.89
CA GLY A 156 -3.04 -5.81 29.13
C GLY A 156 -4.18 -4.93 28.60
N LYS A 157 -3.84 -3.75 28.09
CA LYS A 157 -4.82 -2.78 27.59
C LYS A 157 -5.47 -3.22 26.27
N ALA A 158 -4.78 -4.06 25.49
CA ALA A 158 -5.25 -4.55 24.20
C ALA A 158 -6.42 -5.54 24.32
N ALA A 159 -6.59 -6.21 25.47
CA ALA A 159 -7.65 -7.19 25.70
C ALA A 159 -9.08 -6.65 25.51
N LYS A 160 -9.25 -5.32 25.61
CA LYS A 160 -10.54 -4.65 25.44
C LYS A 160 -10.75 -4.08 24.02
N MET A 161 -9.75 -4.19 23.15
CA MET A 161 -9.81 -3.69 21.79
C MET A 161 -10.79 -4.53 20.98
N THR A 162 -11.70 -3.86 20.30
CA THR A 162 -12.70 -4.50 19.44
C THR A 162 -12.30 -4.42 17.97
N VAL A 163 -12.89 -5.28 17.14
CA VAL A 163 -12.71 -5.19 15.68
C VAL A 163 -13.25 -3.86 15.11
N GLY A 164 -14.25 -3.26 15.77
CA GLY A 164 -14.75 -1.93 15.46
C GLY A 164 -13.72 -0.83 15.70
N ASP A 165 -13.05 -0.86 16.85
CA ASP A 165 -12.00 0.12 17.20
C ASP A 165 -10.87 0.13 16.15
N LEU A 166 -10.48 -1.04 15.66
CA LEU A 166 -9.48 -1.14 14.59
C LEU A 166 -9.99 -0.54 13.28
N SER A 167 -11.20 -0.91 12.87
CA SER A 167 -11.79 -0.43 11.62
C SER A 167 -12.02 1.09 11.62
N SER A 168 -12.26 1.68 12.79
CA SER A 168 -12.44 3.13 12.98
C SER A 168 -11.17 3.88 13.39
N MET A 169 -10.00 3.23 13.38
CA MET A 169 -8.72 3.83 13.79
C MET A 169 -8.73 4.38 15.24
N ALA A 170 -9.47 3.73 16.14
CA ALA A 170 -9.70 4.11 17.54
C ALA A 170 -9.13 3.09 18.55
N SER A 171 -8.17 2.26 18.13
CA SER A 171 -7.56 1.21 18.97
C SER A 171 -6.77 1.71 20.19
N GLY A 172 -6.46 3.02 20.25
CA GLY A 172 -5.68 3.60 21.34
C GLY A 172 -4.20 3.21 21.30
N THR A 173 -3.71 2.73 20.16
CA THR A 173 -2.29 2.42 19.96
C THR A 173 -1.48 3.72 19.87
N ASN A 174 -0.34 3.75 20.56
CA ASN A 174 0.59 4.87 20.47
C ASN A 174 1.55 4.62 19.31
N TRP A 175 1.17 5.08 18.11
CA TRP A 175 1.92 4.89 16.88
C TRP A 175 2.27 6.24 16.23
N ASP A 176 3.53 6.40 15.83
CA ASP A 176 3.99 7.56 15.05
C ASP A 176 4.18 7.14 13.58
N GLU A 177 3.39 7.74 12.67
CA GLU A 177 3.43 7.49 11.23
C GLU A 177 4.61 8.23 10.58
N ALA A 178 5.83 7.76 10.84
CA ALA A 178 7.01 8.26 10.15
C ALA A 178 7.05 7.78 8.69
N ILE A 179 6.41 8.52 7.77
CA ILE A 179 6.33 8.24 6.32
C ILE A 179 7.72 8.09 5.67
N ILE A 180 8.74 8.78 6.18
CA ILE A 180 10.09 8.81 5.61
C ILE A 180 10.90 7.54 5.93
N HIS A 181 10.58 6.80 6.99
CA HIS A 181 11.49 5.78 7.54
C HIS A 181 11.03 4.33 7.36
N ARG A 182 9.91 4.05 6.68
CA ARG A 182 9.34 2.70 6.69
C ARG A 182 9.09 2.10 5.31
N PHE A 183 10.06 1.27 4.92
CA PHE A 183 9.88 0.06 4.10
C PHE A 183 8.89 -0.97 4.68
N LEU A 184 8.35 -0.72 5.87
CA LEU A 184 7.51 -1.66 6.61
C LEU A 184 6.02 -1.61 6.21
N LEU A 185 5.64 -0.86 5.17
CA LEU A 185 4.26 -0.75 4.71
C LEU A 185 3.63 -2.10 4.32
N GLN A 186 4.40 -3.10 3.91
CA GLN A 186 3.84 -4.42 3.55
C GLN A 186 3.54 -5.33 4.75
N ARG A 187 4.20 -5.17 5.90
CA ARG A 187 3.89 -5.96 7.12
C ARG A 187 2.93 -5.26 8.08
N VAL A 188 2.83 -3.92 7.98
CA VAL A 188 2.10 -3.10 8.95
C VAL A 188 0.67 -2.78 8.49
N LEU A 189 0.37 -2.90 7.20
CA LEU A 189 -1.01 -2.83 6.72
C LEU A 189 -1.91 -3.87 7.41
N ILE A 190 -1.34 -4.98 7.88
CA ILE A 190 -2.07 -6.03 8.60
C ILE A 190 -2.41 -5.60 10.04
N LEU A 191 -1.56 -4.84 10.72
CA LEU A 191 -1.77 -4.44 12.14
C LEU A 191 -2.63 -3.18 12.33
N MET A 192 -2.91 -2.44 11.26
CA MET A 192 -3.80 -1.27 11.29
C MET A 192 -5.13 -1.53 10.58
N THR A 193 -5.33 -2.76 10.09
CA THR A 193 -6.58 -3.19 9.46
C THR A 193 -7.03 -4.57 9.94
N ILE A 194 -6.32 -5.14 10.92
CA ILE A 194 -6.62 -6.34 11.74
C ILE A 194 -6.06 -6.10 13.14
#